data_AF-A0A1M5ETM1-F1
#
_entry.id   AF-A0A1M5ETM1-F1
#
_cell.length_a   1.000
_cell.length_b   1.000
_cell.length_c   1.000
_cell.angle_alpha   90.00
_cell.angle_beta   90.00
_cell.angle_gamma   90.00
#
_symmetry.space_group_name_H-M   'P 1'
#
loop_
_entity.id
_entity.type
_entity.pdbx_description
1 polymer ?
#
loop_
_entity_poly.entity_id
_entity_poly.type
_entity_poly.pdbx_seq_one_letter_code
_entity_poly.pdbx_strand_id
1 'polypeptide(L)'
;MEIGSFIKLQRVKQGMTQEELADGIVSMSYLSKIENQRTDASPEVISMLCTRLGIELNSEKDETIKEKCQNWFNMLFEQNDKSEIISTYEEISQLMSVVRSDNLMMFEIHKIRYFLLIGEYDKALEQINSLSEVAGSFDNTHLYYWYKFKGNYSSVIGEFTHAMRMYRLAEKKINQINISDAEQADIYYIIAITHSKLRNVLETIDYTNKAIDIFQREYNFIRCAQCHIVLGIAYRRIKMYEKAIKHYNLAKHLGGLNKNNEMIQLTNQNLGYLYSNIGDTKEGIKHFLEVVKDEKTKVTGRLMAVTNLIKEYYKIQNFDKVEEMIVVANNLLKQDKNDVYHRLYNYIVLTFEYAITNQDEKFTSLLIEEFIPYLKKQKDHANLIIYSNMIAKHYESVGRYKDSVKYYKLANLTYEEVVNL
;
A
#
# COMPACT_ATOMS: atom_id res chain seq x y z
N MET A 1 9.57 20.76 -20.76
CA MET A 1 10.18 19.47 -21.19
C MET A 1 10.81 19.69 -22.56
N GLU A 2 11.98 19.12 -22.85
CA GLU A 2 12.59 19.24 -24.19
C GLU A 2 11.69 18.66 -25.29
N ILE A 3 11.58 19.38 -26.41
CA ILE A 3 10.62 19.09 -27.48
C ILE A 3 10.76 17.67 -28.06
N GLY A 4 11.99 17.17 -28.18
CA GLY A 4 12.25 15.83 -28.68
C GLY A 4 11.65 14.74 -27.79
N SER A 5 11.77 14.88 -26.47
CA SER A 5 11.20 13.92 -25.52
C SER A 5 9.67 13.99 -25.47
N PHE A 6 9.09 15.18 -25.66
CA PHE A 6 7.65 15.33 -25.84
C PHE A 6 7.14 14.58 -27.07
N ILE A 7 7.82 14.75 -28.22
CA ILE A 7 7.49 14.06 -29.48
C ILE A 7 7.58 12.55 -29.28
N LYS A 8 8.67 12.05 -28.67
CA LYS A 8 8.84 10.62 -28.37
C LYS A 8 7.69 10.07 -27.53
N LEU A 9 7.32 10.77 -26.46
CA LEU A 9 6.23 10.33 -25.57
C LEU A 9 4.90 10.25 -26.31
N GLN A 10 4.54 11.29 -27.08
CA GLN A 10 3.26 11.32 -27.81
C GLN A 10 3.20 10.25 -28.90
N ARG A 11 4.32 10.05 -29.61
CA ARG A 11 4.46 8.97 -30.61
C ARG A 11 4.20 7.60 -29.99
N VAL A 12 4.85 7.29 -28.86
CA VAL A 12 4.68 6.01 -28.15
C VAL A 12 3.24 5.83 -27.66
N LYS A 13 2.59 6.88 -27.15
CA LYS A 13 1.18 6.84 -26.72
C LYS A 13 0.20 6.54 -27.86
N GLN A 14 0.48 7.02 -29.07
CA GLN A 14 -0.32 6.75 -30.26
C GLN A 14 0.04 5.41 -30.93
N GLY A 15 1.03 4.67 -30.41
CA GLY A 15 1.49 3.41 -31.00
C GLY A 15 2.24 3.56 -32.32
N MET A 16 2.68 4.78 -32.67
CA MET A 16 3.37 5.07 -33.92
C MET A 16 4.85 4.66 -33.86
N THR A 17 5.36 4.09 -34.95
CA THR A 17 6.80 3.84 -35.14
C THR A 17 7.54 5.14 -35.50
N GLN A 18 8.86 5.15 -35.30
CA GLN A 18 9.69 6.30 -35.72
C GLN A 18 9.65 6.49 -37.24
N GLU A 19 9.51 5.41 -38.01
CA GLU A 19 9.41 5.46 -39.47
C GLU A 19 8.11 6.16 -39.91
N GLU A 20 6.97 5.76 -39.35
CA GLU A 20 5.67 6.37 -39.66
C GLU A 20 5.60 7.86 -39.29
N LEU A 21 6.15 8.26 -38.14
CA LEU A 21 6.16 9.67 -37.76
C LEU A 21 7.11 10.49 -38.64
N ALA A 22 8.26 9.94 -39.01
CA ALA A 22 9.28 10.64 -39.78
C ALA A 22 8.92 10.77 -41.28
N ASP A 23 8.08 9.89 -41.81
CA ASP A 23 7.80 9.77 -43.25
C ASP A 23 7.42 11.11 -43.92
N GLY A 24 8.12 11.47 -44.99
CA GLY A 24 7.92 12.74 -45.70
C GLY A 24 8.24 14.02 -44.90
N ILE A 25 8.83 13.93 -43.70
CA ILE A 25 9.32 15.09 -42.92
C ILE A 25 10.84 15.03 -42.77
N VAL A 26 11.36 13.95 -42.18
CA VAL A 26 12.79 13.74 -41.90
C VAL A 26 13.18 12.27 -42.00
N SER A 27 14.46 11.94 -41.95
CA SER A 27 14.88 10.54 -41.86
C SER A 27 14.60 9.96 -40.46
N MET A 28 14.30 8.66 -40.38
CA MET A 28 14.11 7.95 -39.11
C MET A 28 15.30 8.12 -38.15
N SER A 29 16.52 8.09 -38.68
CA SER A 29 17.74 8.28 -37.88
C SER A 29 17.87 9.70 -37.34
N TYR A 30 17.39 10.70 -38.06
CA TYR A 30 17.35 12.08 -37.60
C TYR A 30 16.26 12.29 -36.54
N LEU A 31 15.04 11.75 -36.74
CA LEU A 31 13.99 11.76 -35.73
C LEU A 31 14.45 11.10 -34.42
N SER A 32 15.13 9.95 -34.51
CA SER A 32 15.68 9.27 -33.33
C SER A 32 16.71 10.13 -32.59
N LYS A 33 17.52 10.94 -33.29
CA LYS A 33 18.43 11.90 -32.65
C LYS A 33 17.68 13.02 -31.97
N ILE A 34 16.63 13.56 -32.59
CA ILE A 34 15.76 14.59 -31.99
C ILE A 34 15.10 14.04 -30.72
N GLU A 35 14.45 12.88 -30.80
CA GLU A 35 13.73 12.25 -29.69
C GLU A 35 14.60 11.98 -28.45
N ASN A 36 15.87 11.66 -28.67
CA ASN A 36 16.85 11.37 -27.63
C ASN A 36 17.74 12.59 -27.31
N GLN A 37 17.34 13.81 -27.69
CA GLN A 37 18.03 15.07 -27.38
C GLN A 37 19.50 15.12 -27.86
N ARG A 38 19.83 14.44 -28.96
CA ARG A 38 21.17 14.41 -29.56
C ARG A 38 21.37 15.48 -30.64
N THR A 39 20.29 16.09 -31.14
CA THR A 39 20.33 17.10 -32.20
C THR A 39 19.08 17.98 -32.13
N ASP A 40 19.25 19.29 -32.31
CA ASP A 40 18.15 20.25 -32.39
C ASP A 40 17.54 20.27 -33.79
N ALA A 41 16.21 20.27 -33.85
CA ALA A 41 15.46 20.38 -35.10
C ALA A 41 15.05 21.82 -35.39
N SER A 42 14.87 22.16 -36.66
CA SER A 42 14.31 23.46 -37.03
C SER A 42 12.86 23.58 -36.53
N PRO A 43 12.38 24.81 -36.22
CA PRO A 43 11.00 25.03 -35.81
C PRO A 43 9.97 24.48 -36.81
N GLU A 44 10.30 24.48 -38.10
CA GLU A 44 9.45 23.94 -39.18
C GLU A 44 9.31 22.42 -39.09
N VAL A 45 10.42 21.70 -38.88
CA VAL A 45 10.39 20.24 -38.67
C VAL A 45 9.59 19.88 -37.41
N ILE A 46 9.79 20.62 -36.32
CA ILE A 46 9.02 20.43 -35.08
C ILE A 46 7.54 20.65 -35.35
N SER A 47 7.18 21.74 -36.05
CA SER A 47 5.79 22.03 -36.39
C SER A 47 5.16 20.91 -37.20
N MET A 48 5.84 20.40 -38.24
CA MET A 48 5.34 19.30 -39.06
C MET A 48 5.13 18.02 -38.26
N LEU A 49 6.06 17.67 -37.37
CA LEU A 49 5.95 16.51 -36.48
C LEU A 49 4.78 16.68 -35.50
N CYS A 50 4.64 17.85 -34.89
CA CYS A 50 3.52 18.16 -33.99
C CYS A 50 2.17 18.15 -34.72
N THR A 51 2.09 18.71 -35.94
CA THR A 51 0.88 18.68 -36.76
C THR A 51 0.48 17.24 -37.09
N ARG A 52 1.45 16.37 -37.42
CA ARG A 52 1.15 14.95 -37.67
C ARG A 52 0.64 14.22 -36.44
N LEU A 53 1.16 14.58 -35.26
CA LEU A 53 0.69 14.05 -33.99
C LEU A 53 -0.63 14.69 -33.52
N GLY A 54 -1.16 15.68 -34.24
CA GLY A 54 -2.41 16.38 -33.92
C GLY A 54 -2.29 17.42 -32.79
N ILE A 55 -1.11 18.00 -32.59
CA ILE A 55 -0.77 18.81 -31.40
C ILE A 55 -0.73 20.31 -31.72
N GLU A 56 -1.54 21.10 -31.02
CA GLU A 56 -1.55 22.56 -31.03
C GLU A 56 -0.46 23.16 -30.11
N LEU A 57 0.19 24.23 -30.59
CA LEU A 57 1.14 25.03 -29.81
C LEU A 57 0.41 26.28 -29.27
N ASN A 58 -0.14 26.23 -28.05
CA ASN A 58 -0.87 27.34 -27.43
C ASN A 58 -0.46 27.56 -25.97
N SER A 59 0.17 28.70 -25.68
CA SER A 59 0.74 29.02 -24.36
C SER A 59 -0.31 29.33 -23.28
N GLU A 60 -1.44 29.95 -23.61
CA GLU A 60 -2.49 30.29 -22.63
C GLU A 60 -3.22 29.04 -22.13
N LYS A 61 -3.46 28.08 -23.04
CA LYS A 61 -4.03 26.77 -22.68
C LYS A 61 -3.07 25.96 -21.81
N ASP A 62 -1.75 26.10 -21.99
CA ASP A 62 -0.74 25.38 -21.20
C ASP A 62 -0.72 25.82 -19.73
N GLU A 63 -0.89 27.12 -19.45
CA GLU A 63 -0.95 27.62 -18.07
C GLU A 63 -2.19 27.09 -17.32
N THR A 64 -3.34 27.02 -18.01
CA THR A 64 -4.55 26.39 -17.47
C THR A 64 -4.35 24.90 -17.20
N ILE A 65 -3.67 24.18 -18.09
CA ILE A 65 -3.35 22.76 -17.90
C ILE A 65 -2.44 22.56 -16.69
N LYS A 66 -1.46 23.44 -16.49
CA LYS A 66 -0.54 23.40 -15.35
C LYS A 66 -1.30 23.48 -14.02
N GLU A 67 -2.19 24.46 -13.87
CA GLU A 67 -2.99 24.62 -12.65
C GLU A 67 -3.88 23.41 -12.39
N LYS A 68 -4.56 22.90 -13.42
CA LYS A 68 -5.37 21.68 -13.31
C LYS A 68 -4.54 20.46 -12.92
N CYS A 69 -3.35 20.29 -13.49
CA CYS A 69 -2.43 19.21 -13.12
C CYS A 69 -2.00 19.30 -11.65
N GLN A 70 -1.70 20.50 -11.16
CA GLN A 70 -1.31 20.71 -9.77
C GLN A 70 -2.47 20.42 -8.81
N ASN A 71 -3.68 20.88 -9.14
CA ASN A 71 -4.88 20.58 -8.36
C ASN A 71 -5.13 19.07 -8.33
N TRP A 72 -5.16 18.43 -9.50
CA TRP A 72 -5.35 16.99 -9.61
C TRP A 72 -4.31 16.20 -8.83
N PHE A 73 -3.04 16.62 -8.88
CA PHE A 73 -1.98 16.00 -8.11
C PHE A 73 -2.23 16.08 -6.60
N ASN A 74 -2.61 17.25 -6.08
CA ASN A 74 -2.95 17.41 -4.66
C ASN A 74 -4.10 16.46 -4.26
N MET A 75 -5.08 16.28 -5.16
CA MET A 75 -6.20 15.38 -4.91
C MET A 75 -5.80 13.91 -4.75
N LEU A 76 -4.62 13.49 -5.25
CA LEU A 76 -4.14 12.11 -5.12
C LEU A 76 -3.63 11.75 -3.71
N PHE A 77 -3.53 12.73 -2.81
CA PHE A 77 -3.01 12.56 -1.45
C PHE A 77 -4.02 12.88 -0.35
N GLU A 78 -5.05 13.66 -0.67
CA GLU A 78 -6.13 14.02 0.24
C GLU A 78 -7.27 12.98 0.21
N GLN A 79 -8.15 13.01 1.22
CA GLN A 79 -9.38 12.21 1.22
C GLN A 79 -10.42 12.84 0.29
N ASN A 80 -10.12 12.87 -1.01
CA ASN A 80 -11.02 13.40 -2.03
C ASN A 80 -11.91 12.31 -2.63
N ASP A 81 -13.04 12.73 -3.20
CA ASP A 81 -13.97 11.83 -3.84
C ASP A 81 -13.31 11.20 -5.08
N LYS A 82 -13.34 9.87 -5.16
CA LYS A 82 -12.78 9.13 -6.30
C LYS A 82 -13.40 9.59 -7.63
N SER A 83 -14.69 9.93 -7.64
CA SER A 83 -15.39 10.39 -8.84
C SER A 83 -14.81 11.71 -9.37
N GLU A 84 -14.47 12.63 -8.47
CA GLU A 84 -13.87 13.93 -8.82
C GLU A 84 -12.44 13.77 -9.36
N ILE A 85 -11.67 12.84 -8.78
CA ILE A 85 -10.31 12.51 -9.26
C ILE A 85 -10.37 11.94 -10.69
N ILE A 86 -11.35 11.08 -10.97
CA ILE A 86 -11.56 10.46 -12.29
C ILE A 86 -11.99 11.50 -13.31
N SER A 87 -12.99 12.33 -13.00
CA SER A 87 -13.48 13.36 -13.94
C SER A 87 -12.40 14.39 -14.28
N THR A 88 -11.62 14.82 -13.29
CA THR A 88 -10.49 15.75 -13.50
C THR A 88 -9.39 15.11 -14.34
N TYR A 89 -9.10 13.83 -14.13
CA TYR A 89 -8.16 13.07 -14.96
C TYR A 89 -8.61 13.00 -16.43
N GLU A 90 -9.90 12.74 -16.67
CA GLU A 90 -10.49 12.68 -18.02
C GLU A 90 -10.40 14.04 -18.72
N GLU A 91 -10.74 15.13 -18.02
CA GLU A 91 -10.64 16.49 -18.56
C GLU A 91 -9.20 16.84 -18.95
N ILE A 92 -8.23 16.62 -18.05
CA ILE A 92 -6.81 16.89 -18.34
C ILE A 92 -6.33 16.03 -19.51
N SER A 93 -6.74 14.75 -19.56
CA SER A 93 -6.35 13.84 -20.63
C SER A 93 -6.87 14.29 -22.00
N GLN A 94 -8.09 14.82 -22.07
CA GLN A 94 -8.66 15.40 -23.30
C GLN A 94 -7.93 16.69 -23.72
N LEU A 95 -7.55 17.54 -22.76
CA LEU A 95 -6.78 18.75 -23.07
C LEU A 95 -5.38 18.41 -23.58
N MET A 96 -4.72 17.42 -22.97
CA MET A 96 -3.36 17.01 -23.32
C MET A 96 -3.25 16.19 -24.62
N SER A 97 -4.35 15.69 -25.17
CA SER A 97 -4.32 15.06 -26.50
C SER A 97 -4.24 16.08 -27.63
N VAL A 98 -4.68 17.32 -27.38
CA VAL A 98 -4.76 18.39 -28.39
C VAL A 98 -3.71 19.47 -28.15
N VAL A 99 -3.33 19.75 -26.90
CA VAL A 99 -2.43 20.88 -26.57
C VAL A 99 -1.05 20.39 -26.16
N ARG A 100 0.01 20.99 -26.71
CA ARG A 100 1.37 20.80 -26.19
C ARG A 100 1.47 21.40 -24.79
N SER A 101 1.74 20.55 -23.80
CA SER A 101 2.02 21.00 -22.44
C SER A 101 3.40 20.53 -21.97
N ASP A 102 4.14 21.42 -21.35
CA ASP A 102 5.41 21.08 -20.70
C ASP A 102 5.23 20.23 -19.43
N ASN A 103 4.00 20.17 -18.89
CA ASN A 103 3.62 19.37 -17.72
C ASN A 103 3.24 17.92 -18.07
N LEU A 104 3.16 17.57 -19.36
CA LEU A 104 2.73 16.25 -19.80
C LEU A 104 3.53 15.12 -19.13
N MET A 105 4.86 15.24 -19.07
CA MET A 105 5.70 14.21 -18.48
C MET A 105 5.38 13.96 -17.00
N MET A 106 5.24 15.03 -16.24
CA MET A 106 4.89 14.96 -14.83
C MET A 106 3.49 14.35 -14.64
N PHE A 107 2.53 14.76 -15.46
CA PHE A 107 1.19 14.19 -15.45
C PHE A 107 1.21 12.68 -15.74
N GLU A 108 1.94 12.22 -16.76
CA GLU A 108 2.08 10.79 -17.05
C GLU A 108 2.73 10.02 -15.89
N ILE A 109 3.70 10.60 -15.19
CA ILE A 109 4.29 10.00 -13.98
C ILE A 109 3.24 9.91 -12.85
N HIS A 110 2.44 10.96 -12.66
CA HIS A 110 1.38 11.01 -11.65
C HIS A 110 0.26 9.99 -11.90
N LYS A 111 0.03 9.58 -13.16
CA LYS A 111 -0.95 8.52 -13.48
C LYS A 111 -0.67 7.20 -12.77
N ILE A 112 0.59 6.89 -12.48
CA ILE A 112 0.94 5.69 -11.71
C ILE A 112 0.23 5.73 -10.35
N ARG A 113 0.33 6.86 -9.64
CA ARG A 113 -0.34 7.06 -8.35
C ARG A 113 -1.87 7.01 -8.49
N TYR A 114 -2.41 7.65 -9.51
CA TYR A 114 -3.84 7.63 -9.81
C TYR A 114 -4.37 6.21 -9.99
N PHE A 115 -3.75 5.40 -10.84
CA PHE A 115 -4.17 4.02 -11.08
C PHE A 115 -4.09 3.17 -9.80
N LEU A 116 -3.05 3.37 -8.97
CA LEU A 116 -2.96 2.73 -7.65
C LEU A 116 -4.10 3.13 -6.71
N LEU A 117 -4.55 4.39 -6.74
CA LEU A 117 -5.62 4.91 -5.87
C LEU A 117 -6.99 4.33 -6.23
N ILE A 118 -7.26 4.15 -7.52
CA ILE A 118 -8.51 3.56 -8.00
C ILE A 118 -8.51 2.02 -8.01
N GLY A 119 -7.36 1.40 -7.76
CA GLY A 119 -7.21 -0.06 -7.67
C GLY A 119 -6.89 -0.75 -9.00
N GLU A 120 -6.53 0.01 -10.03
CA GLU A 120 -6.21 -0.45 -11.38
C GLU A 120 -4.72 -0.78 -11.50
N TYR A 121 -4.29 -1.83 -10.80
CA TYR A 121 -2.87 -2.16 -10.66
C TYR A 121 -2.21 -2.56 -11.99
N ASP A 122 -2.94 -3.20 -12.90
CA ASP A 122 -2.44 -3.57 -14.22
C ASP A 122 -2.14 -2.33 -15.08
N LYS A 123 -3.05 -1.34 -15.07
CA LYS A 123 -2.83 -0.05 -15.76
C LYS A 123 -1.65 0.72 -15.16
N ALA A 124 -1.46 0.66 -13.85
CA ALA A 124 -0.28 1.24 -13.20
C ALA A 124 1.03 0.60 -13.71
N LEU A 125 1.03 -0.73 -13.90
CA LEU A 125 2.18 -1.46 -14.44
C LEU A 125 2.42 -1.13 -15.92
N GLU A 126 1.38 -1.08 -16.74
CA GLU A 126 1.45 -0.66 -18.15
C GLU A 126 2.05 0.75 -18.26
N GLN A 127 1.60 1.68 -17.43
CA GLN A 127 2.13 3.04 -17.38
C GLN A 127 3.62 3.06 -17.01
N ILE A 128 4.04 2.25 -16.01
CA ILE A 128 5.46 2.11 -15.65
C ILE A 128 6.27 1.53 -16.81
N ASN A 129 5.75 0.55 -17.54
CA ASN A 129 6.47 -0.05 -18.65
C ASN A 129 6.65 0.96 -19.80
N SER A 130 5.59 1.68 -20.16
CA SER A 130 5.64 2.73 -21.19
C SER A 130 6.64 3.84 -20.83
N LEU A 131 6.58 4.36 -19.60
CA LEU A 131 7.47 5.43 -19.15
C LEU A 131 8.93 4.99 -19.01
N SER A 132 9.20 3.70 -18.86
CA SER A 132 10.58 3.19 -18.78
C SER A 132 11.36 3.42 -20.07
N GLU A 133 10.71 3.52 -21.23
CA GLU A 133 11.36 3.81 -22.53
C GLU A 133 11.84 5.27 -22.66
N VAL A 134 11.25 6.17 -21.88
CA VAL A 134 11.56 7.60 -21.87
C VAL A 134 12.22 8.05 -20.58
N ALA A 135 12.43 7.16 -19.59
CA ALA A 135 13.03 7.50 -18.30
C ALA A 135 14.43 8.12 -18.40
N GLY A 136 15.14 7.92 -19.52
CA GLY A 136 16.43 8.55 -19.78
C GLY A 136 16.38 10.08 -19.99
N SER A 137 15.21 10.66 -20.26
CA SER A 137 15.03 12.10 -20.43
C SER A 137 14.49 12.81 -19.18
N PHE A 138 14.33 12.08 -18.07
CA PHE A 138 13.78 12.65 -16.84
C PHE A 138 14.79 13.57 -16.16
N ASP A 139 14.36 14.79 -15.85
CA ASP A 139 15.10 15.66 -14.93
C ASP A 139 15.02 15.15 -13.47
N ASN A 140 15.68 15.85 -12.55
CA ASN A 140 15.72 15.43 -11.15
C ASN A 140 14.33 15.38 -10.48
N THR A 141 13.42 16.26 -10.86
CA THR A 141 12.05 16.30 -10.29
C THR A 141 11.22 15.14 -10.83
N HIS A 142 11.29 14.88 -12.13
CA HIS A 142 10.67 13.70 -12.74
C HIS A 142 11.23 12.40 -12.14
N LEU A 143 12.55 12.29 -11.97
CA LEU A 143 13.19 11.12 -11.35
C LEU A 143 12.73 10.90 -9.91
N TYR A 144 12.58 11.97 -9.12
CA TYR A 144 12.06 11.88 -7.76
C TYR A 144 10.67 11.22 -7.72
N TYR A 145 9.71 11.76 -8.46
CA TYR A 145 8.34 11.24 -8.49
C TYR A 145 8.26 9.86 -9.15
N TRP A 146 9.04 9.63 -10.20
CA TRP A 146 9.16 8.33 -10.84
C TRP A 146 9.58 7.23 -9.86
N TYR A 147 10.64 7.47 -9.09
CA TYR A 147 11.10 6.52 -8.07
C TYR A 147 10.08 6.39 -6.94
N LYS A 148 9.49 7.50 -6.46
CA LYS A 148 8.45 7.48 -5.43
C LYS A 148 7.27 6.58 -5.86
N PHE A 149 6.72 6.78 -7.06
CA PHE A 149 5.53 6.04 -7.50
C PHE A 149 5.83 4.60 -7.93
N LYS A 150 7.02 4.31 -8.47
CA LYS A 150 7.46 2.91 -8.60
C LYS A 150 7.59 2.22 -7.26
N GLY A 151 8.09 2.93 -6.24
CA GLY A 151 8.11 2.44 -4.87
C GLY A 151 6.70 2.16 -4.34
N ASN A 152 5.74 3.06 -4.59
CA ASN A 152 4.33 2.85 -4.21
C ASN A 152 3.74 1.61 -4.88
N TYR A 153 3.94 1.44 -6.19
CA TYR A 153 3.48 0.25 -6.92
C TYR A 153 4.03 -1.03 -6.29
N SER A 154 5.36 -1.06 -6.09
CA SER A 154 6.07 -2.19 -5.47
C SER A 154 5.55 -2.50 -4.07
N SER A 155 5.24 -1.47 -3.29
CA SER A 155 4.69 -1.63 -1.95
C SER A 155 3.28 -2.21 -1.95
N VAL A 156 2.44 -1.89 -2.94
CA VAL A 156 1.07 -2.41 -3.06
C VAL A 156 1.08 -3.89 -3.41
N ILE A 157 1.98 -4.33 -4.29
CA ILE A 157 2.12 -5.75 -4.67
C ILE A 157 2.89 -6.59 -3.64
N GLY A 158 3.36 -5.98 -2.55
CA GLY A 158 4.04 -6.68 -1.44
C GLY A 158 5.56 -6.81 -1.57
N GLU A 159 6.17 -6.23 -2.61
CA GLU A 159 7.61 -6.26 -2.87
C GLU A 159 8.36 -5.15 -2.08
N PHE A 160 8.32 -5.24 -0.74
CA PHE A 160 8.81 -4.18 0.15
C PHE A 160 10.31 -3.88 0.02
N THR A 161 11.13 -4.88 -0.28
CA THR A 161 12.57 -4.68 -0.52
C THR A 161 12.82 -3.85 -1.77
N HIS A 162 12.08 -4.13 -2.84
CA HIS A 162 12.16 -3.35 -4.07
C HIS A 162 11.58 -1.94 -3.87
N ALA A 163 10.47 -1.83 -3.14
CA ALA A 163 9.87 -0.55 -2.77
C ALA A 163 10.88 0.34 -2.02
N MET A 164 11.54 -0.21 -1.00
CA MET A 164 12.58 0.50 -0.24
C MET A 164 13.70 0.99 -1.14
N ARG A 165 14.19 0.16 -2.07
CA ARG A 165 15.23 0.56 -3.02
C ARG A 165 14.79 1.76 -3.86
N MET A 166 13.56 1.76 -4.35
CA MET A 166 13.02 2.90 -5.12
C MET A 166 12.88 4.15 -4.24
N TYR A 167 12.34 4.04 -3.02
CA TYR A 167 12.22 5.19 -2.13
C TYR A 167 13.57 5.81 -1.75
N ARG A 168 14.62 4.99 -1.58
CA ARG A 168 15.99 5.51 -1.36
C ARG A 168 16.54 6.26 -2.56
N LEU A 169 16.19 5.85 -3.78
CA LEU A 169 16.56 6.61 -4.99
C LEU A 169 15.79 7.94 -5.05
N ALA A 170 14.52 7.96 -4.68
CA ALA A 170 13.74 9.20 -4.55
C ALA A 170 14.33 10.13 -3.48
N GLU A 171 14.61 9.62 -2.28
CA GLU A 171 15.18 10.39 -1.17
C GLU A 171 16.50 11.09 -1.56
N LYS A 172 17.37 10.42 -2.32
CA LYS A 172 18.62 11.01 -2.82
C LYS A 172 18.41 12.22 -3.74
N LYS A 173 17.26 12.30 -4.42
CA LYS A 173 16.92 13.40 -5.32
C LYS A 173 16.43 14.64 -4.59
N ILE A 174 15.96 14.52 -3.36
CA ILE A 174 15.43 15.64 -2.56
C ILE A 174 16.43 16.80 -2.48
N ASN A 175 17.72 16.52 -2.26
CA ASN A 175 18.76 17.56 -2.16
C ASN A 175 19.08 18.27 -3.49
N GLN A 176 18.49 17.83 -4.60
CA GLN A 176 18.74 18.34 -5.96
C GLN A 176 17.53 19.07 -6.54
N ILE A 177 16.44 19.16 -5.79
CA ILE A 177 15.16 19.73 -6.22
C ILE A 177 14.55 20.56 -5.09
N ASN A 178 13.58 21.40 -5.44
CA ASN A 178 12.75 22.08 -4.44
C ASN A 178 11.42 21.32 -4.31
N ILE A 179 11.14 20.78 -3.12
CA ILE A 179 9.87 20.13 -2.79
C ILE A 179 9.26 20.81 -1.57
N SER A 180 7.94 20.73 -1.45
CA SER A 180 7.25 21.25 -0.27
C SER A 180 7.57 20.41 0.97
N ASP A 181 7.48 21.04 2.14
CA ASP A 181 7.58 20.36 3.44
C ASP A 181 6.60 19.18 3.53
N ALA A 182 5.37 19.35 3.04
CA ALA A 182 4.37 18.29 2.99
C ALA A 182 4.81 17.07 2.14
N GLU A 183 5.42 17.31 0.99
CA GLU A 183 5.94 16.24 0.12
C GLU A 183 7.15 15.54 0.74
N GLN A 184 8.05 16.31 1.38
CA GLN A 184 9.18 15.77 2.15
C GLN A 184 8.72 14.89 3.33
N ALA A 185 7.67 15.30 4.03
CA ALA A 185 7.08 14.52 5.10
C ALA A 185 6.44 13.21 4.59
N ASP A 186 5.77 13.25 3.43
CA ASP A 186 5.14 12.07 2.83
C ASP A 186 6.18 11.01 2.42
N ILE A 187 7.30 11.40 1.81
CA ILE A 187 8.38 10.44 1.48
C ILE A 187 9.02 9.84 2.74
N TYR A 188 9.22 10.61 3.81
CA TYR A 188 9.69 10.05 5.08
C TYR A 188 8.69 9.08 5.69
N TYR A 189 7.40 9.40 5.63
CA TYR A 189 6.33 8.53 6.12
C TYR A 189 6.26 7.20 5.35
N ILE A 190 6.32 7.20 4.03
CA ILE A 190 6.28 5.94 3.24
C ILE A 190 7.55 5.10 3.43
N ILE A 191 8.72 5.73 3.63
CA ILE A 191 9.95 5.04 4.02
C ILE A 191 9.77 4.39 5.40
N ALA A 192 9.20 5.10 6.38
CA ALA A 192 8.92 4.57 7.72
C ALA A 192 7.98 3.36 7.69
N ILE A 193 6.88 3.43 6.93
CA ILE A 193 5.97 2.29 6.75
C ILE A 193 6.72 1.10 6.15
N THR A 194 7.56 1.34 5.15
CA THR A 194 8.27 0.26 4.44
C THR A 194 9.31 -0.38 5.35
N HIS A 195 10.05 0.39 6.15
CA HIS A 195 10.89 -0.14 7.22
C HIS A 195 10.08 -0.95 8.23
N SER A 196 8.87 -0.48 8.59
CA SER A 196 7.98 -1.24 9.46
C SER A 196 7.54 -2.56 8.83
N LYS A 197 7.26 -2.62 7.53
CA LYS A 197 6.95 -3.88 6.84
C LYS A 197 8.15 -4.84 6.81
N LEU A 198 9.35 -4.29 6.66
CA LEU A 198 10.62 -5.02 6.71
C LEU A 198 11.12 -5.33 8.13
N ARG A 199 10.38 -4.95 9.18
CA ARG A 199 10.75 -5.11 10.61
C ARG A 199 12.01 -4.36 11.08
N ASN A 200 12.47 -3.36 10.32
CA ASN A 200 13.55 -2.46 10.71
C ASN A 200 13.05 -1.42 11.73
N VAL A 201 13.02 -1.79 13.01
CA VAL A 201 12.34 -1.00 14.06
C VAL A 201 12.99 0.37 14.30
N LEU A 202 14.32 0.45 14.33
CA LEU A 202 15.03 1.71 14.61
C LEU A 202 14.80 2.74 13.51
N GLU A 203 14.90 2.32 12.26
CA GLU A 203 14.66 3.15 11.08
C GLU A 203 13.17 3.53 10.98
N THR A 204 12.27 2.64 11.38
CA THR A 204 10.83 2.97 11.48
C THR A 204 10.65 4.16 12.43
N ILE A 205 11.27 4.14 13.61
CA ILE A 205 11.14 5.22 14.60
C ILE A 205 11.77 6.52 14.07
N ASP A 206 12.99 6.46 13.54
CA ASP A 206 13.71 7.63 13.01
C ASP A 206 12.93 8.34 11.89
N TYR A 207 12.53 7.60 10.86
CA TYR A 207 11.78 8.18 9.73
C TYR A 207 10.39 8.67 10.14
N THR A 208 9.72 7.98 11.08
CA THR A 208 8.42 8.44 11.56
C THR A 208 8.54 9.74 12.34
N ASN A 209 9.59 9.93 13.15
CA ASN A 209 9.83 11.18 13.86
C ASN A 209 10.13 12.33 12.89
N LYS A 210 10.94 12.10 11.86
CA LYS A 210 11.17 13.10 10.80
C LYS A 210 9.87 13.52 10.11
N ALA A 211 9.00 12.57 9.80
CA ALA A 211 7.72 12.85 9.16
C ALA A 211 6.76 13.60 10.09
N ILE A 212 6.62 13.16 11.35
CA ILE A 212 5.65 13.74 12.29
C ILE A 212 6.01 15.19 12.66
N ASP A 213 7.30 15.51 12.81
CA ASP A 213 7.76 16.87 13.12
C ASP A 213 7.34 17.86 12.02
N ILE A 214 7.40 17.43 10.76
CA ILE A 214 6.95 18.25 9.63
C ILE A 214 5.42 18.32 9.58
N PHE A 215 4.72 17.18 9.68
CA PHE A 215 3.26 17.17 9.64
C PHE A 215 2.61 17.98 10.78
N GLN A 216 3.26 18.08 11.94
CA GLN A 216 2.81 18.94 13.03
C GLN A 216 2.89 20.42 12.67
N ARG A 217 3.97 20.86 12.02
CA ARG A 217 4.13 22.26 11.56
C ARG A 217 3.14 22.61 10.45
N GLU A 218 2.81 21.65 9.61
CA GLU A 218 1.80 21.75 8.54
C GLU A 218 0.35 21.53 9.04
N TYR A 219 0.14 21.34 10.34
CA TYR A 219 -1.18 21.06 10.93
C TYR A 219 -1.92 19.85 10.33
N ASN A 220 -1.19 18.90 9.72
CA ASN A 220 -1.77 17.69 9.15
C ASN A 220 -1.98 16.63 10.24
N PHE A 221 -3.03 16.82 11.04
CA PHE A 221 -3.33 15.97 12.20
C PHE A 221 -3.69 14.53 11.82
N ILE A 222 -4.23 14.29 10.63
CA ILE A 222 -4.51 12.93 10.13
C ILE A 222 -3.20 12.18 9.93
N ARG A 223 -2.21 12.80 9.27
CA ARG A 223 -0.88 12.21 9.10
C ARG A 223 -0.13 12.05 10.43
N CYS A 224 -0.30 12.99 11.37
CA CYS A 224 0.23 12.84 12.73
C CYS A 224 -0.34 11.61 13.45
N ALA A 225 -1.65 11.37 13.34
CA ALA A 225 -2.30 10.20 13.91
C ALA A 225 -1.73 8.90 13.30
N GLN A 226 -1.55 8.87 11.98
CA GLN A 226 -0.93 7.73 11.29
C GLN A 226 0.52 7.49 11.74
N CYS A 227 1.32 8.55 11.89
CA CYS A 227 2.68 8.44 12.41
C CYS A 227 2.70 7.86 13.83
N HIS A 228 1.78 8.27 14.70
CA HIS A 228 1.64 7.69 16.02
C HIS A 228 1.24 6.20 16.00
N ILE A 229 0.43 5.75 15.05
CA ILE A 229 0.16 4.31 14.86
C ILE A 229 1.45 3.57 14.48
N VAL A 230 2.24 4.12 13.55
CA VAL A 230 3.52 3.52 13.12
C VAL A 230 4.51 3.42 14.28
N LEU A 231 4.65 4.48 15.09
CA LEU A 231 5.45 4.46 16.32
C LEU A 231 4.92 3.43 17.32
N GLY A 232 3.61 3.35 17.52
CA GLY A 232 2.99 2.36 18.39
C GLY A 232 3.33 0.92 17.98
N ILE A 233 3.27 0.63 16.67
CA ILE A 233 3.66 -0.68 16.12
C ILE A 233 5.15 -0.96 16.37
N ALA A 234 6.01 0.03 16.15
CA ALA A 234 7.45 -0.09 16.36
C ALA A 234 7.77 -0.40 17.83
N TYR A 235 7.26 0.39 18.77
CA TYR A 235 7.48 0.19 20.20
C TYR A 235 6.87 -1.13 20.72
N ARG A 236 5.72 -1.56 20.18
CA ARG A 236 5.13 -2.86 20.51
C ARG A 236 6.05 -4.02 20.15
N ARG A 237 6.74 -3.96 19.00
CA ARG A 237 7.64 -5.05 18.54
C ARG A 237 8.85 -5.22 19.44
N ILE A 238 9.38 -4.13 19.98
CA ILE A 238 10.48 -4.16 20.97
C ILE A 238 9.96 -4.22 22.42
N LYS A 239 8.69 -4.61 22.61
CA LYS A 239 8.03 -4.81 23.91
C LYS A 239 8.03 -3.59 24.84
N MET A 240 8.21 -2.39 24.30
CA MET A 240 8.04 -1.12 25.04
C MET A 240 6.56 -0.74 25.09
N TYR A 241 5.77 -1.57 25.76
CA TYR A 241 4.30 -1.51 25.69
C TYR A 241 3.71 -0.18 26.18
N GLU A 242 4.25 0.42 27.23
CA GLU A 242 3.77 1.72 27.73
C GLU A 242 3.94 2.84 26.69
N LYS A 243 5.08 2.88 26.00
CA LYS A 243 5.31 3.83 24.89
C LYS A 243 4.35 3.56 23.74
N ALA A 244 4.13 2.29 23.40
CA ALA A 244 3.20 1.92 22.35
C ALA A 244 1.76 2.35 22.67
N ILE A 245 1.28 2.10 23.89
CA ILE A 245 -0.03 2.54 24.39
C ILE A 245 -0.15 4.06 24.32
N LYS A 246 0.88 4.80 24.78
CA LYS A 246 0.90 6.27 24.71
C LYS A 246 0.70 6.75 23.28
N HIS A 247 1.44 6.20 22.32
CA HIS A 247 1.32 6.59 20.92
C HIS A 247 -0.03 6.20 20.31
N TYR A 248 -0.56 5.01 20.59
CA TYR A 248 -1.90 4.66 20.14
C TYR A 248 -2.96 5.60 20.74
N ASN A 249 -2.89 5.95 22.02
CA ASN A 249 -3.83 6.90 22.60
C ASN A 249 -3.76 8.31 21.97
N LEU A 250 -2.54 8.77 21.61
CA LEU A 250 -2.38 10.02 20.84
C LEU A 250 -3.02 9.91 19.45
N ALA A 251 -2.83 8.79 18.74
CA ALA A 251 -3.49 8.56 17.46
C ALA A 251 -5.03 8.57 17.57
N LYS A 252 -5.57 7.91 18.61
CA LYS A 252 -7.03 7.90 18.89
C LYS A 252 -7.55 9.29 19.19
N HIS A 253 -6.82 10.08 19.98
CA HIS A 253 -7.19 11.45 20.32
C HIS A 253 -7.24 12.35 19.07
N LEU A 254 -6.20 12.30 18.24
CA LEU A 254 -6.16 13.04 16.97
C LEU A 254 -7.26 12.57 16.00
N GLY A 255 -7.55 11.26 15.95
CA GLY A 255 -8.68 10.73 15.18
C GLY A 255 -10.02 11.30 15.65
N GLY A 256 -10.22 11.41 16.96
CA GLY A 256 -11.40 12.04 17.58
C GLY A 256 -11.55 13.52 17.22
N LEU A 257 -10.48 14.31 17.31
CA LEU A 257 -10.48 15.73 16.95
C LEU A 257 -10.88 15.96 15.49
N ASN A 258 -10.45 15.09 14.59
CA ASN A 258 -10.76 15.17 13.15
C ASN A 258 -12.05 14.43 12.76
N LYS A 259 -12.80 13.88 13.73
CA LYS A 259 -13.98 13.02 13.50
C LYS A 259 -13.69 11.87 12.51
N ASN A 260 -12.45 11.40 12.46
CA ASN A 260 -12.00 10.35 11.56
C ASN A 260 -12.20 8.99 12.24
N ASN A 261 -13.37 8.40 12.01
CA ASN A 261 -13.75 7.14 12.62
C ASN A 261 -12.87 5.96 12.15
N GLU A 262 -12.43 5.95 10.89
CA GLU A 262 -11.48 4.93 10.39
C GLU A 262 -10.18 4.92 11.21
N MET A 263 -9.65 6.11 11.56
CA MET A 263 -8.46 6.25 12.39
C MET A 263 -8.66 5.71 13.81
N ILE A 264 -9.83 6.00 14.41
CA ILE A 264 -10.20 5.53 15.74
C ILE A 264 -10.23 4.00 15.76
N GLN A 265 -10.85 3.38 14.76
CA GLN A 265 -10.99 1.92 14.72
C GLN A 265 -9.68 1.21 14.36
N LEU A 266 -8.87 1.77 13.46
CA LEU A 266 -7.51 1.28 13.23
C LEU A 266 -6.68 1.31 14.51
N THR A 267 -6.88 2.34 15.34
CA THR A 267 -6.20 2.44 16.64
C THR A 267 -6.71 1.41 17.64
N ASN A 268 -8.03 1.21 17.73
CA ASN A 268 -8.62 0.16 18.57
C ASN A 268 -8.11 -1.24 18.15
N GLN A 269 -8.03 -1.55 16.86
CA GLN A 269 -7.44 -2.81 16.37
C GLN A 269 -6.00 -3.01 16.87
N ASN A 270 -5.18 -1.97 16.80
CA ASN A 270 -3.79 -2.03 17.24
C ASN A 270 -3.64 -2.14 18.77
N LEU A 271 -4.50 -1.46 19.53
CA LEU A 271 -4.57 -1.60 20.99
C LEU A 271 -5.03 -3.01 21.38
N GLY A 272 -6.04 -3.56 20.72
CA GLY A 272 -6.51 -4.93 20.95
C GLY A 272 -5.39 -5.96 20.76
N TYR A 273 -4.63 -5.83 19.66
CA TYR A 273 -3.47 -6.69 19.40
C TYR A 273 -2.35 -6.49 20.43
N LEU A 274 -2.10 -5.24 20.86
CA LEU A 274 -1.12 -4.95 21.89
C LEU A 274 -1.48 -5.62 23.23
N TYR A 275 -2.73 -5.49 23.69
CA TYR A 275 -3.16 -6.09 24.96
C TYR A 275 -3.17 -7.62 24.90
N SER A 276 -3.58 -8.19 23.75
CA SER A 276 -3.43 -9.62 23.46
C SER A 276 -1.98 -10.09 23.61
N ASN A 277 -1.01 -9.35 23.05
CA ASN A 277 0.42 -9.67 23.15
C ASN A 277 0.99 -9.55 24.58
N ILE A 278 0.45 -8.62 25.38
CA ILE A 278 0.81 -8.49 26.81
C ILE A 278 0.22 -9.65 27.62
N GLY A 279 -0.84 -10.27 27.13
CA GLY A 279 -1.60 -11.30 27.83
C GLY A 279 -2.84 -10.78 28.55
N ASP A 280 -3.13 -9.48 28.46
CA ASP A 280 -4.36 -8.87 28.98
C ASP A 280 -5.52 -9.08 27.99
N THR A 281 -6.08 -10.29 28.04
CA THR A 281 -7.18 -10.70 27.18
C THR A 281 -8.44 -9.84 27.39
N LYS A 282 -8.67 -9.30 28.59
CA LYS A 282 -9.86 -8.49 28.89
C LYS A 282 -9.83 -7.16 28.12
N GLU A 283 -8.73 -6.41 28.20
CA GLU A 283 -8.60 -5.16 27.44
C GLU A 283 -8.48 -5.42 25.93
N GLY A 284 -7.85 -6.53 25.53
CA GLY A 284 -7.83 -6.99 24.14
C GLY A 284 -9.23 -7.14 23.54
N ILE A 285 -10.08 -7.91 24.21
CA ILE A 285 -11.49 -8.13 23.83
C ILE A 285 -12.26 -6.81 23.74
N LYS A 286 -12.12 -5.95 24.75
CA LYS A 286 -12.80 -4.64 24.78
C LYS A 286 -12.49 -3.82 23.53
N HIS A 287 -11.21 -3.71 23.16
CA HIS A 287 -10.81 -2.94 21.98
C HIS A 287 -11.27 -3.56 20.67
N PHE A 288 -11.22 -4.89 20.51
CA PHE A 288 -11.74 -5.53 19.31
C PHE A 288 -13.27 -5.38 19.19
N LEU A 289 -14.02 -5.44 20.29
CA LEU A 289 -15.47 -5.22 20.28
C LEU A 289 -15.86 -3.82 19.77
N GLU A 290 -15.10 -2.79 20.12
CA GLU A 290 -15.34 -1.42 19.60
C GLU A 290 -15.31 -1.37 18.06
N VAL A 291 -14.42 -2.16 17.45
CA VAL A 291 -14.27 -2.25 15.98
C VAL A 291 -15.42 -3.04 15.37
N VAL A 292 -15.81 -4.15 15.99
CA VAL A 292 -16.88 -5.02 15.47
C VAL A 292 -18.25 -4.35 15.51
N LYS A 293 -18.52 -3.56 16.56
CA LYS A 293 -19.77 -2.80 16.76
C LYS A 293 -19.94 -1.65 15.78
N ASP A 294 -18.86 -1.13 15.23
CA ASP A 294 -18.93 -0.03 14.28
C ASP A 294 -19.21 -0.53 12.85
N GLU A 295 -20.47 -0.42 12.43
CA GLU A 295 -20.91 -0.83 11.10
C GLU A 295 -20.30 0.00 9.96
N LYS A 296 -19.77 1.20 10.25
CA LYS A 296 -19.08 2.04 9.26
C LYS A 296 -17.67 1.54 8.95
N THR A 297 -17.11 0.68 9.81
CA THR A 297 -15.80 0.07 9.56
C THR A 297 -15.91 -0.92 8.40
N LYS A 298 -14.93 -0.86 7.48
CA LYS A 298 -14.82 -1.78 6.35
C LYS A 298 -14.91 -3.24 6.80
N VAL A 299 -15.58 -4.08 6.00
CA VAL A 299 -15.82 -5.50 6.30
C VAL A 299 -14.52 -6.22 6.66
N THR A 300 -13.44 -5.98 5.92
CA THR A 300 -12.10 -6.55 6.19
C THR A 300 -11.56 -6.20 7.58
N GLY A 301 -11.72 -4.94 8.01
CA GLY A 301 -11.32 -4.49 9.34
C GLY A 301 -12.16 -5.13 10.45
N ARG A 302 -13.46 -5.32 10.20
CA ARG A 302 -14.36 -6.03 11.13
C ARG A 302 -14.02 -7.51 11.21
N LEU A 303 -13.77 -8.18 10.07
CA LEU A 303 -13.32 -9.59 10.02
C LEU A 303 -12.03 -9.81 10.81
N MET A 304 -11.06 -8.90 10.66
CA MET A 304 -9.83 -8.97 11.44
C MET A 304 -10.10 -8.86 12.96
N ALA A 305 -10.98 -7.95 13.38
CA ALA A 305 -11.33 -7.81 14.78
C ALA A 305 -12.10 -9.03 15.32
N VAL A 306 -13.09 -9.54 14.58
CA VAL A 306 -13.88 -10.71 14.97
C VAL A 306 -13.01 -11.96 15.09
N THR A 307 -12.10 -12.21 14.14
CA THR A 307 -11.21 -13.37 14.21
C THR A 307 -10.22 -13.29 15.37
N ASN A 308 -9.81 -12.09 15.79
CA ASN A 308 -9.04 -11.92 17.02
C ASN A 308 -9.90 -12.11 18.28
N LEU A 309 -11.17 -11.68 18.28
CA LEU A 309 -12.11 -11.99 19.37
C LEU A 309 -12.31 -13.49 19.54
N ILE A 310 -12.47 -14.24 18.45
CA ILE A 310 -12.55 -15.70 18.46
C ILE A 310 -11.34 -16.28 19.18
N LYS A 311 -10.11 -15.85 18.82
CA LYS A 311 -8.87 -16.30 19.45
C LYS A 311 -8.82 -15.96 20.95
N GLU A 312 -9.19 -14.74 21.33
CA GLU A 312 -9.18 -14.30 22.73
C GLU A 312 -10.22 -15.03 23.59
N TYR A 313 -11.46 -15.19 23.10
CA TYR A 313 -12.50 -15.94 23.81
C TYR A 313 -12.17 -17.43 23.93
N TYR A 314 -11.58 -18.02 22.88
CA TYR A 314 -11.10 -19.40 22.92
C TYR A 314 -10.00 -19.59 23.97
N LYS A 315 -9.07 -18.63 24.09
CA LYS A 315 -7.99 -18.67 25.09
C LYS A 315 -8.52 -18.70 26.53
N ILE A 316 -9.62 -18.01 26.82
CA ILE A 316 -10.28 -18.03 28.14
C ILE A 316 -11.38 -19.09 28.26
N GLN A 317 -11.48 -20.01 27.29
CA GLN A 317 -12.45 -21.11 27.24
C GLN A 317 -13.92 -20.65 27.30
N ASN A 318 -14.22 -19.43 26.84
CA ASN A 318 -15.59 -18.94 26.72
C ASN A 318 -16.18 -19.35 25.36
N PHE A 319 -16.55 -20.63 25.23
CA PHE A 319 -16.98 -21.21 23.96
C PHE A 319 -18.31 -20.63 23.44
N ASP A 320 -19.22 -20.23 24.33
CA ASP A 320 -20.47 -19.55 23.94
C ASP A 320 -20.18 -18.26 23.16
N LYS A 321 -19.21 -17.46 23.63
CA LYS A 321 -18.79 -16.25 22.91
C LYS A 321 -18.00 -16.55 21.65
N VAL A 322 -17.25 -17.66 21.60
CA VAL A 322 -16.60 -18.09 20.35
C VAL A 322 -17.66 -18.39 19.28
N GLU A 323 -18.71 -19.14 19.62
CA GLU A 323 -19.81 -19.46 18.72
C GLU A 323 -20.53 -18.20 18.22
N GLU A 324 -20.85 -17.26 19.12
CA GLU A 324 -21.44 -15.96 18.76
C GLU A 324 -20.57 -15.21 17.73
N MET A 325 -19.25 -15.15 17.97
CA MET A 325 -18.32 -14.47 17.07
C MET A 325 -18.12 -15.20 15.74
N ILE A 326 -18.20 -16.54 15.71
CA ILE A 326 -18.18 -17.33 14.47
C ILE A 326 -19.39 -16.97 13.59
N VAL A 327 -20.58 -16.83 14.18
CA VAL A 327 -21.79 -16.41 13.45
C VAL A 327 -21.59 -15.02 12.83
N VAL A 328 -21.06 -14.07 13.60
CA VAL A 328 -20.73 -12.73 13.09
C VAL A 328 -19.71 -12.80 11.96
N ALA A 329 -18.63 -13.57 12.12
CA ALA A 329 -17.60 -13.73 11.10
C ALA A 329 -18.16 -14.32 9.79
N ASN A 330 -18.98 -15.37 9.89
CA ASN A 330 -19.60 -16.01 8.73
C ASN A 330 -20.55 -15.07 7.98
N ASN A 331 -21.27 -14.18 8.68
CA ASN A 331 -22.09 -13.15 8.04
C ASN A 331 -21.23 -12.11 7.31
N LEU A 332 -20.12 -11.68 7.90
CA LEU A 332 -19.18 -10.76 7.24
C LEU A 332 -18.48 -11.39 6.04
N LEU A 333 -18.07 -12.66 6.12
CA LEU A 333 -17.46 -13.40 5.00
C LEU A 333 -18.39 -13.49 3.79
N LYS A 334 -19.71 -13.60 4.01
CA LYS A 334 -20.69 -13.60 2.91
C LYS A 334 -20.77 -12.27 2.16
N GLN A 335 -20.46 -11.15 2.83
CA GLN A 335 -20.54 -9.80 2.26
C GLN A 335 -19.32 -9.48 1.37
N ASP A 336 -18.17 -10.08 1.64
CA ASP A 336 -16.91 -9.73 0.97
C ASP A 336 -16.16 -10.97 0.48
N LYS A 337 -16.63 -11.54 -0.65
CA LYS A 337 -16.09 -12.77 -1.25
C LYS A 337 -14.81 -12.56 -2.07
N ASN A 338 -14.59 -11.33 -2.53
CA ASN A 338 -13.48 -11.00 -3.45
C ASN A 338 -12.25 -10.46 -2.73
N ASP A 339 -12.30 -10.24 -1.41
CA ASP A 339 -11.15 -9.79 -0.64
C ASP A 339 -10.03 -10.83 -0.63
N VAL A 340 -8.79 -10.35 -0.77
CA VAL A 340 -7.59 -11.19 -0.83
C VAL A 340 -7.39 -12.00 0.47
N TYR A 341 -7.86 -11.47 1.60
CA TYR A 341 -7.79 -12.12 2.91
C TYR A 341 -9.05 -12.95 3.24
N HIS A 342 -10.06 -12.98 2.37
CA HIS A 342 -11.28 -13.78 2.57
C HIS A 342 -10.94 -15.22 2.92
N ARG A 343 -10.05 -15.86 2.13
CA ARG A 343 -9.64 -17.25 2.34
C ARG A 343 -8.91 -17.46 3.67
N LEU A 344 -8.06 -16.51 4.08
CA LEU A 344 -7.38 -16.54 5.38
C LEU A 344 -8.39 -16.53 6.51
N TYR A 345 -9.30 -15.55 6.54
CA TYR A 345 -10.29 -15.43 7.61
C TYR A 345 -11.27 -16.61 7.65
N ASN A 346 -11.67 -17.14 6.49
CA ASN A 346 -12.49 -18.34 6.42
C ASN A 346 -11.80 -19.55 7.06
N TYR A 347 -10.51 -19.79 6.77
CA TYR A 347 -9.76 -20.86 7.41
C TYR A 347 -9.63 -20.67 8.91
N ILE A 348 -9.42 -19.44 9.38
CA ILE A 348 -9.38 -19.14 10.81
C ILE A 348 -10.71 -19.50 11.48
N VAL A 349 -11.84 -19.05 10.91
CA VAL A 349 -13.18 -19.30 11.47
C VAL A 349 -13.48 -20.79 11.53
N LEU A 350 -13.29 -21.52 10.42
CA LEU A 350 -13.52 -22.97 10.37
C LEU A 350 -12.62 -23.74 11.35
N THR A 351 -11.37 -23.31 11.52
CA THR A 351 -10.44 -23.93 12.48
C THR A 351 -11.01 -23.88 13.90
N PHE A 352 -11.53 -22.72 14.33
CA PHE A 352 -12.11 -22.58 15.66
C PHE A 352 -13.48 -23.23 15.78
N GLU A 353 -14.30 -23.21 14.73
CA GLU A 353 -15.60 -23.90 14.69
C GLU A 353 -15.43 -25.41 14.91
N TYR A 354 -14.50 -26.04 14.19
CA TYR A 354 -14.23 -27.47 14.36
C TYR A 354 -13.59 -27.78 15.72
N ALA A 355 -12.76 -26.88 16.25
CA ALA A 355 -12.14 -27.05 17.56
C ALA A 355 -13.14 -26.98 18.72
N ILE A 356 -14.19 -26.15 18.65
CA ILE A 356 -15.21 -26.08 19.72
C ILE A 356 -16.31 -27.12 19.59
N THR A 357 -16.57 -27.61 18.37
CA THR A 357 -17.60 -28.64 18.11
C THR A 357 -17.05 -30.07 18.18
N ASN A 358 -15.78 -30.26 18.56
CA ASN A 358 -15.08 -31.55 18.63
C ASN A 358 -15.11 -32.35 17.32
N GLN A 359 -15.01 -31.66 16.17
CA GLN A 359 -14.94 -32.29 14.85
C GLN A 359 -13.49 -32.58 14.45
N ASP A 360 -12.83 -33.45 15.21
CA ASP A 360 -11.37 -33.68 15.14
C ASP A 360 -10.85 -34.06 13.74
N GLU A 361 -11.59 -34.87 13.00
CA GLU A 361 -11.23 -35.25 11.62
C GLU A 361 -11.23 -34.05 10.68
N LYS A 362 -12.27 -33.21 10.75
CA LYS A 362 -12.37 -32.00 9.91
C LYS A 362 -11.34 -30.96 10.33
N PHE A 363 -11.14 -30.78 11.63
CA PHE A 363 -10.10 -29.90 12.19
C PHE A 363 -8.71 -30.28 11.65
N THR A 364 -8.38 -31.57 11.73
CA THR A 364 -7.09 -32.09 11.30
C THR A 364 -6.90 -31.98 9.79
N SER A 365 -7.89 -32.41 9.01
CA SER A 365 -7.84 -32.36 7.54
C SER A 365 -7.69 -30.91 7.04
N LEU A 366 -8.51 -29.99 7.57
CA LEU A 366 -8.42 -28.56 7.23
C LEU A 366 -7.02 -27.98 7.49
N LEU A 367 -6.47 -28.22 8.69
CA LEU A 367 -5.17 -27.64 9.04
C LEU A 367 -4.02 -28.21 8.21
N ILE A 368 -4.04 -29.52 7.93
CA ILE A 368 -2.92 -30.22 7.30
C ILE A 368 -2.94 -30.09 5.78
N GLU A 369 -4.11 -30.27 5.17
CA GLU A 369 -4.26 -30.37 3.72
C GLU A 369 -4.44 -28.99 3.09
N GLU A 370 -5.02 -28.04 3.82
CA GLU A 370 -5.38 -26.74 3.27
C GLU A 370 -4.67 -25.57 3.94
N PHE A 371 -4.86 -25.38 5.25
CA PHE A 371 -4.53 -24.10 5.88
C PHE A 371 -3.02 -23.91 6.08
N ILE A 372 -2.31 -24.88 6.65
CA ILE A 372 -0.84 -24.80 6.79
C ILE A 372 -0.14 -24.67 5.42
N PRO A 373 -0.48 -25.45 4.38
CA PRO A 373 0.05 -25.25 3.03
C PRO A 373 -0.23 -23.85 2.46
N TYR A 374 -1.43 -23.32 2.66
CA TYR A 374 -1.78 -21.95 2.28
C TYR A 374 -0.87 -20.92 2.98
N LEU A 375 -0.69 -21.02 4.31
CA LEU A 375 0.15 -20.10 5.08
C LEU A 375 1.62 -20.14 4.65
N LYS A 376 2.16 -21.33 4.32
CA LYS A 376 3.50 -21.49 3.76
C LYS A 376 3.64 -20.78 2.41
N LYS A 377 2.66 -20.96 1.52
CA LYS A 377 2.66 -20.31 0.19
C LYS A 377 2.62 -18.78 0.31
N GLN A 378 1.85 -18.26 1.26
CA GLN A 378 1.73 -16.82 1.51
C GLN A 378 2.88 -16.23 2.35
N LYS A 379 3.81 -17.06 2.84
CA LYS A 379 4.87 -16.65 3.78
C LYS A 379 4.33 -15.95 5.04
N ASP A 380 3.14 -16.36 5.49
CA ASP A 380 2.54 -15.86 6.74
C ASP A 380 3.09 -16.64 7.93
N HIS A 381 4.34 -16.33 8.29
CA HIS A 381 5.06 -17.02 9.36
C HIS A 381 4.34 -16.90 10.72
N ALA A 382 3.66 -15.78 10.98
CA ALA A 382 3.00 -15.54 12.27
C ALA A 382 1.82 -16.50 12.48
N ASN A 383 0.90 -16.60 11.51
CA ASN A 383 -0.19 -17.57 11.60
C ASN A 383 0.33 -19.01 11.47
N LEU A 384 1.37 -19.26 10.66
CA LEU A 384 1.97 -20.59 10.52
C LEU A 384 2.45 -21.15 11.87
N ILE A 385 3.10 -20.32 12.70
CA ILE A 385 3.52 -20.71 14.07
C ILE A 385 2.30 -21.03 14.94
N ILE A 386 1.29 -20.18 14.93
CA ILE A 386 0.08 -20.33 15.77
C ILE A 386 -0.64 -21.65 15.44
N TYR A 387 -0.95 -21.87 14.17
CA TYR A 387 -1.76 -23.02 13.75
C TYR A 387 -0.97 -24.32 13.74
N SER A 388 0.35 -24.28 13.52
CA SER A 388 1.22 -25.46 13.73
C SER A 388 1.26 -25.87 15.20
N ASN A 389 1.35 -24.92 16.12
CA ASN A 389 1.26 -25.22 17.56
C ASN A 389 -0.13 -25.75 17.96
N MET A 390 -1.20 -25.24 17.34
CA MET A 390 -2.57 -25.67 17.63
C MET A 390 -2.79 -27.14 17.25
N ILE A 391 -2.40 -27.56 16.04
CA ILE A 391 -2.50 -28.98 15.64
C ILE A 391 -1.53 -29.87 16.42
N ALA A 392 -0.35 -29.38 16.78
CA ALA A 392 0.60 -30.13 17.61
C ALA A 392 0.02 -30.47 18.99
N LYS A 393 -0.63 -29.49 19.64
CA LYS A 393 -1.33 -29.68 20.92
C LYS A 393 -2.50 -30.66 20.80
N HIS A 394 -3.26 -30.58 19.72
CA HIS A 394 -4.34 -31.53 19.46
C HIS A 394 -3.80 -32.96 19.36
N TYR A 395 -2.73 -33.18 18.58
CA TYR A 395 -2.10 -34.50 18.48
C TYR A 395 -1.53 -35.02 19.79
N GLU A 396 -0.98 -34.13 20.61
CA GLU A 396 -0.53 -34.46 21.96
C GLU A 396 -1.69 -34.95 22.83
N SER A 397 -2.84 -34.26 22.80
CA SER A 397 -4.02 -34.66 23.59
C SER A 397 -4.63 -36.00 23.19
N VAL A 398 -4.47 -36.42 21.93
CA VAL A 398 -4.95 -37.73 21.43
C VAL A 398 -3.86 -38.81 21.43
N GLY A 399 -2.69 -38.55 22.04
CA GLY A 399 -1.59 -39.50 22.18
C GLY A 399 -0.76 -39.75 20.92
N ARG A 400 -0.95 -38.97 19.85
CA ARG A 400 -0.17 -39.04 18.60
C ARG A 400 1.11 -38.21 18.68
N TYR A 401 2.00 -38.56 19.62
CA TYR A 401 3.19 -37.77 19.93
C TYR A 401 4.16 -37.57 18.74
N LYS A 402 4.29 -38.54 17.83
CA LYS A 402 5.14 -38.39 16.63
C LYS A 402 4.64 -37.28 15.71
N ASP A 403 3.33 -37.19 15.51
CA ASP A 403 2.72 -36.15 14.69
C ASP A 403 2.76 -34.80 15.40
N SER A 404 2.54 -34.77 16.72
CA SER A 404 2.69 -33.58 17.53
C SER A 404 4.09 -32.96 17.39
N VAL A 405 5.15 -33.76 17.56
CA VAL A 405 6.55 -33.31 17.41
C VAL A 405 6.83 -32.76 16.02
N LYS A 406 6.25 -33.35 14.96
CA LYS A 406 6.41 -32.85 13.58
C LYS A 406 5.94 -31.39 13.46
N TYR A 407 4.78 -31.06 14.03
CA TYR A 407 4.21 -29.71 13.92
C TYR A 407 4.82 -28.72 14.92
N TYR A 408 5.24 -29.16 16.11
CA TYR A 408 6.08 -28.33 16.99
C TYR A 408 7.42 -27.97 16.32
N LYS A 409 8.05 -28.93 15.64
CA LYS A 409 9.29 -28.68 14.88
C LYS A 409 9.06 -27.69 13.74
N LEU A 410 7.93 -27.79 13.04
CA LEU A 410 7.55 -26.80 12.03
C LEU A 410 7.41 -25.40 12.64
N ALA A 411 6.69 -25.27 13.76
CA ALA A 411 6.53 -23.99 14.45
C ALA A 411 7.88 -23.40 14.88
N ASN A 412 8.79 -24.21 15.44
CA ASN A 412 10.11 -23.76 15.86
C ASN A 412 10.99 -23.32 14.68
N LEU A 413 11.04 -24.09 13.59
CA LEU A 413 11.80 -23.71 12.39
C LEU A 413 11.27 -22.40 11.79
N THR A 414 9.95 -22.23 11.72
CA THR A 414 9.34 -20.98 11.27
C THR A 414 9.65 -19.82 12.22
N TYR A 415 9.74 -20.07 13.52
CA TYR A 415 10.15 -19.03 14.49
C TYR A 415 11.61 -18.59 14.27
N GLU A 416 12.52 -19.54 14.03
CA GLU A 416 13.93 -19.23 13.70
C GLU A 416 14.06 -18.40 12.43
N GLU A 417 13.28 -18.71 11.39
CA GLU A 417 13.21 -17.89 10.17
C GLU A 417 12.79 -16.44 10.49
N VAL A 418 11.80 -16.25 11.35
CA VAL A 418 11.29 -14.91 11.70
C VAL A 418 12.27 -14.10 12.56
N VAL A 419 13.08 -14.75 13.39
CA VAL A 419 14.08 -14.08 14.23
C VAL A 419 15.32 -13.69 13.43
N ASN A 420 15.64 -14.45 12.39
CA ASN A 420 16.79 -14.21 11.51
C ASN A 420 16.50 -13.26 10.33
N LEU A 421 15.23 -12.85 10.15
CA LEU A 421 14.76 -11.82 9.22
C LEU A 421 14.73 -10.45 9.90
#